data_AF-A0A1Y4WB37-F1
#
_entry.id   AF-A0A1Y4WB37-F1
#
_cell.length_a   1.000
_cell.length_b   1.000
_cell.length_c   1.000
_cell.angle_alpha   90.00
_cell.angle_beta   90.00
_cell.angle_gamma   90.00
#
_symmetry.space_group_name_H-M   'P 1'
#
loop_
_entity.id
_entity.type
_entity.pdbx_description
1 polymer ?
#
loop_
_entity_poly.entity_id
_entity_poly.type
_entity_poly.pdbx_seq_one_letter_code
_entity_poly.pdbx_strand_id
1 'polypeptide(L)'
;MSMTRGTNPEREAVKEYLQQYHDAKVKKRILEERHRTLSAELRDPGVGSTYRTTPTAKRQAREGGAVSLVYRISEVEERIDQQREAMAKAVLHVMDMIDILPQNSMERTVVEMRHIDCKPWEKIAQAVHMSRSRIFDYYNAALDTLLACKRTGKLVGEYMAGKEKNKHG
;
A
#
# COMPACT_ATOMS: atom_id res chain seq x y z
N MET A 1 -36.41 5.44 4.86
CA MET A 1 -36.05 4.15 4.22
C MET A 1 -34.56 3.94 4.42
N SER A 2 -34.17 3.05 5.33
CA SER A 2 -32.77 2.72 5.59
C SER A 2 -32.36 1.63 4.60
N MET A 3 -31.67 2.00 3.52
CA MET A 3 -31.01 1.02 2.67
C MET A 3 -29.86 0.41 3.47
N THR A 4 -30.00 -0.88 3.76
CA THR A 4 -28.94 -1.73 4.26
C THR A 4 -27.68 -1.48 3.42
N ARG A 5 -26.61 -1.00 4.06
CA ARG A 5 -25.25 -0.85 3.52
C ARG A 5 -24.64 -2.25 3.25
N GLY A 6 -25.30 -3.04 2.40
CA GLY A 6 -24.73 -4.23 1.80
C GLY A 6 -23.62 -3.81 0.84
N THR A 7 -22.55 -4.57 0.81
CA THR A 7 -21.33 -4.32 0.05
C THR A 7 -21.65 -4.14 -1.43
N ASN A 8 -21.78 -2.89 -1.89
CA ASN A 8 -21.91 -2.60 -3.32
C ASN A 8 -20.54 -2.89 -3.97
N PRO A 9 -20.43 -3.88 -4.88
CA PRO A 9 -19.15 -4.28 -5.47
C PRO A 9 -18.45 -3.12 -6.19
N GLU A 10 -19.20 -2.21 -6.80
CA GLU A 10 -18.64 -1.01 -7.44
C GLU A 10 -18.00 -0.08 -6.41
N ARG A 11 -18.63 0.08 -5.24
CA ARG A 11 -18.13 0.91 -4.15
C ARG A 11 -16.83 0.35 -3.57
N GLU A 12 -16.74 -0.96 -3.42
CA GLU A 12 -15.50 -1.61 -2.98
C GLU A 12 -14.41 -1.50 -4.04
N ALA A 13 -14.73 -1.63 -5.33
CA ALA A 13 -13.76 -1.44 -6.40
C ALA A 13 -13.19 0.00 -6.41
N VAL A 14 -14.03 1.02 -6.17
CA VAL A 14 -13.57 2.41 -6.01
C VAL A 14 -12.66 2.56 -4.78
N LYS A 15 -13.04 1.98 -3.64
CA LYS A 15 -12.18 2.01 -2.44
C LYS A 15 -10.83 1.33 -2.70
N GLU A 16 -10.85 0.19 -3.38
CA GLU A 16 -9.63 -0.54 -3.75
C GLU A 16 -8.75 0.29 -4.68
N TYR A 17 -9.35 0.94 -5.69
CA TYR A 17 -8.65 1.85 -6.58
C TYR A 17 -7.99 3.00 -5.82
N LEU A 18 -8.71 3.63 -4.89
CA LEU A 18 -8.17 4.71 -4.05
C LEU A 18 -7.04 4.22 -3.12
N GLN A 19 -7.13 2.97 -2.66
CA GLN A 19 -6.20 2.36 -1.71
C GLN A 19 -4.87 1.91 -2.36
N GLN A 20 -4.81 1.80 -3.69
CA GLN A 20 -3.67 1.22 -4.42
C GLN A 20 -2.31 1.87 -4.08
N TYR A 21 -2.28 3.19 -3.87
CA TYR A 21 -1.05 3.92 -3.54
C TYR A 21 -0.56 3.59 -2.12
N HIS A 22 -1.48 3.54 -1.15
CA HIS A 22 -1.15 3.15 0.21
C HIS A 22 -0.60 1.71 0.25
N ASP A 23 -1.21 0.79 -0.49
CA ASP A 23 -0.78 -0.60 -0.52
C ASP A 23 0.62 -0.75 -1.15
N ALA A 24 0.90 -0.01 -2.22
CA ALA A 24 2.23 0.05 -2.82
C ALA A 24 3.28 0.61 -1.83
N LYS A 25 2.93 1.66 -1.07
CA LYS A 25 3.78 2.23 -0.02
C LYS A 25 4.10 1.23 1.10
N VAL A 26 3.11 0.44 1.52
CA VAL A 26 3.31 -0.62 2.53
C VAL A 26 4.22 -1.73 1.99
N LYS A 27 3.98 -2.21 0.77
CA LYS A 27 4.82 -3.23 0.13
C LYS A 27 6.28 -2.80 0.01
N LYS A 28 6.53 -1.56 -0.44
CA LYS A 28 7.87 -0.97 -0.50
C LYS A 28 8.55 -0.97 0.88
N ARG A 29 7.84 -0.51 1.93
CA ARG A 29 8.38 -0.49 3.30
C ARG A 29 8.81 -1.87 3.79
N ILE A 30 8.03 -2.91 3.48
CA ILE A 30 8.37 -4.30 3.84
C ILE A 30 9.66 -4.74 3.13
N LEU A 31 9.81 -4.41 1.85
CA LEU A 31 11.03 -4.72 1.11
C LEU A 31 12.25 -3.96 1.64
N GLU A 32 12.10 -2.68 1.99
CA GLU A 32 13.16 -1.88 2.61
C GLU A 32 13.60 -2.46 3.96
N GLU A 33 12.67 -2.95 4.78
CA GLU A 33 13.02 -3.63 6.03
C GLU A 33 13.78 -4.93 5.78
N ARG A 34 13.32 -5.73 4.81
CA ARG A 34 14.01 -6.97 4.41
C ARG A 34 15.42 -6.68 3.89
N HIS A 35 15.58 -5.65 3.05
CA HIS A 35 16.88 -5.20 2.57
C HIS A 35 17.80 -4.83 3.72
N ARG A 36 17.30 -4.08 4.72
CA ARG A 36 18.06 -3.72 5.91
C ARG A 36 18.51 -4.95 6.70
N THR A 37 17.63 -5.93 6.91
CA THR A 37 17.96 -7.19 7.61
C THR A 37 19.06 -7.96 6.88
N LEU A 38 18.90 -8.18 5.57
CA LEU A 38 19.89 -8.91 4.76
C LEU A 38 21.25 -8.18 4.72
N SER A 39 21.23 -6.86 4.61
CA SER A 39 22.44 -6.04 4.63
C SER A 39 23.16 -6.09 5.98
N ALA A 40 22.43 -6.19 7.09
CA ALA A 40 23.00 -6.38 8.41
C ALA A 40 23.65 -7.76 8.55
N GLU A 41 22.99 -8.82 8.08
CA GLU A 41 23.52 -10.20 8.06
C GLU A 41 24.79 -10.32 7.21
N LEU A 42 24.87 -9.59 6.08
CA LEU A 42 26.07 -9.59 5.25
C LEU A 42 27.24 -8.87 5.93
N ARG A 43 26.97 -7.80 6.70
CA ARG A 43 28.00 -7.00 7.40
C ARG A 43 28.55 -7.73 8.63
N ASP A 44 27.68 -8.39 9.38
CA ASP A 44 28.06 -9.24 10.50
C ASP A 44 27.47 -10.64 10.28
N PRO A 45 28.16 -11.48 9.50
CA PRO A 45 27.75 -12.87 9.27
C PRO A 45 28.01 -13.68 10.54
N GLY A 46 27.19 -13.42 11.57
CA GLY A 46 27.19 -14.02 12.90
C GLY A 46 28.48 -14.72 13.30
N VAL A 47 29.43 -13.98 13.89
CA VAL A 47 30.36 -14.60 14.84
C VAL A 47 29.48 -15.21 15.94
N GLY A 48 29.60 -16.52 16.14
CA GLY A 48 28.64 -17.33 16.88
C GLY A 48 28.14 -16.66 18.17
N SER A 49 26.81 -16.62 18.32
CA SER A 49 26.13 -16.33 19.59
C SER A 49 26.90 -16.98 20.76
N THR A 50 27.50 -16.15 21.62
CA THR A 50 28.43 -16.53 22.69
C THR A 50 27.75 -17.17 23.91
N TYR A 51 26.47 -17.52 23.82
CA TYR A 51 25.76 -18.31 24.82
C TYR A 51 25.19 -19.60 24.21
N ARG A 52 26.07 -20.52 23.81
CA ARG A 52 25.68 -21.93 23.70
C ARG A 52 26.85 -22.86 24.00
N THR A 53 27.05 -23.10 25.29
CA THR A 53 27.82 -24.24 25.79
C THR A 53 27.04 -25.52 25.50
N THR A 54 27.30 -26.16 24.36
CA THR A 54 27.33 -27.63 24.21
C THR A 54 27.73 -27.99 22.77
N PRO A 55 28.63 -28.98 22.58
CA PRO A 55 29.14 -29.35 21.27
C PRO A 55 28.26 -30.42 20.60
N THR A 56 28.40 -30.50 19.27
CA THR A 56 28.01 -31.66 18.43
C THR A 56 26.56 -31.67 17.93
N ALA A 57 26.36 -31.08 16.76
CA ALA A 57 25.76 -31.76 15.61
C ALA A 57 25.98 -30.88 14.38
N LYS A 58 26.44 -31.51 13.30
CA LYS A 58 26.69 -30.97 11.97
C LYS A 58 25.81 -29.74 11.68
N ARG A 59 26.41 -28.55 11.70
CA ARG A 59 25.85 -27.41 10.96
C ARG A 59 25.90 -27.85 9.51
N GLN A 60 24.77 -28.36 9.02
CA GLN A 60 24.45 -28.26 7.60
C GLN A 60 24.83 -26.84 7.22
N ALA A 61 25.79 -26.72 6.32
CA ALA A 61 26.09 -25.47 5.66
C ALA A 61 24.73 -24.87 5.28
N ARG A 62 24.34 -23.77 5.93
CA ARG A 62 23.18 -22.99 5.49
C ARG A 62 23.51 -22.63 4.04
N GLU A 63 22.84 -23.30 3.11
CA GLU A 63 23.17 -23.27 1.70
C GLU A 63 23.15 -21.83 1.20
N GLY A 64 24.34 -21.36 0.83
CA GLY A 64 24.60 -20.01 0.34
C GLY A 64 25.26 -19.10 1.37
N GLY A 65 26.59 -19.08 1.41
CA GLY A 65 27.37 -18.10 2.19
C GLY A 65 27.19 -16.65 1.71
N ALA A 66 28.13 -15.76 2.02
CA ALA A 66 28.05 -14.32 1.70
C ALA A 66 27.63 -14.00 0.24
N VAL A 67 28.07 -14.80 -0.74
CA VAL A 67 27.68 -14.65 -2.16
C VAL A 67 26.16 -14.81 -2.38
N SER A 68 25.50 -15.72 -1.67
CA SER A 68 24.04 -15.89 -1.74
C SER A 68 23.28 -14.71 -1.13
N LEU A 69 23.81 -14.14 -0.03
CA LEU A 69 23.25 -12.94 0.57
C LEU A 69 23.35 -11.72 -0.36
N VAL A 70 24.49 -11.53 -1.04
CA VAL A 70 24.67 -10.47 -2.03
C VAL A 70 23.63 -10.58 -3.15
N TYR A 71 23.43 -11.78 -3.72
CA TYR A 71 22.41 -12.00 -4.75
C TYR A 71 20.99 -11.65 -4.27
N ARG A 72 20.62 -12.09 -3.06
CA ARG A 72 19.31 -11.78 -2.46
C ARG A 72 19.13 -10.28 -2.20
N ILE A 73 20.19 -9.57 -1.82
CA ILE A 73 20.16 -8.12 -1.63
C ILE A 73 19.88 -7.44 -2.97
N SER A 74 20.62 -7.78 -4.03
CA SER A 74 20.40 -7.22 -5.37
C SER A 74 18.98 -7.48 -5.89
N GLU A 75 18.44 -8.68 -5.68
CA GLU A 75 17.06 -9.00 -6.06
C GLU A 75 16.04 -8.14 -5.29
N VAL A 76 16.25 -7.90 -3.99
CA VAL A 76 15.37 -7.04 -3.20
C VAL A 76 15.48 -5.58 -3.64
N GLU A 77 16.68 -5.10 -3.98
CA GLU A 77 16.89 -3.75 -4.52
C GLU A 77 16.12 -3.54 -5.82
N GLU A 78 16.21 -4.48 -6.77
CA GLU A 78 15.45 -4.42 -8.02
C GLU A 78 13.93 -4.37 -7.76
N ARG A 79 13.43 -5.20 -6.84
CA ARG A 79 12.01 -5.17 -6.45
C ARG A 79 11.61 -3.86 -5.79
N ILE A 80 12.48 -3.23 -5.00
CA ILE A 80 12.24 -1.90 -4.40
C ILE A 80 12.08 -0.86 -5.51
N ASP A 81 12.94 -0.88 -6.53
CA ASP A 81 12.86 0.08 -7.64
C ASP A 81 11.59 -0.11 -8.47
N GLN A 82 11.21 -1.36 -8.76
CA GLN A 82 9.91 -1.66 -9.37
C GLN A 82 8.73 -1.15 -8.52
N GLN A 83 8.80 -1.28 -7.18
CA GLN A 83 7.76 -0.73 -6.31
C GLN A 83 7.74 0.81 -6.31
N ARG A 84 8.88 1.49 -6.46
CA ARG A 84 8.92 2.96 -6.58
C ARG A 84 8.18 3.43 -7.83
N GLU A 85 8.38 2.77 -8.96
CA GLU A 85 7.63 3.06 -10.19
C GLU A 85 6.14 2.77 -10.04
N ALA A 86 5.79 1.64 -9.43
CA ALA A 86 4.40 1.29 -9.16
C ALA A 86 3.71 2.33 -8.27
N MET A 87 4.41 2.83 -7.24
CA MET A 87 3.92 3.92 -6.39
C MET A 87 3.71 5.23 -7.16
N ALA A 88 4.64 5.59 -8.05
CA ALA A 88 4.52 6.80 -8.86
C ALA A 88 3.30 6.75 -9.80
N LYS A 89 3.02 5.59 -10.40
CA LYS A 89 1.80 5.39 -11.21
C LYS A 89 0.55 5.42 -10.33
N ALA A 90 0.59 4.72 -9.20
CA ALA A 90 -0.53 4.62 -8.27
C ALA A 90 -0.97 5.98 -7.72
N VAL A 91 -0.05 6.88 -7.36
CA VAL A 91 -0.43 8.20 -6.84
C VAL A 91 -1.13 9.04 -7.92
N LEU A 92 -0.65 9.00 -9.17
CA LEU A 92 -1.29 9.71 -10.28
C LEU A 92 -2.71 9.21 -10.53
N HIS A 93 -2.91 7.89 -10.54
CA HIS A 93 -4.23 7.29 -10.65
C HIS A 93 -5.18 7.76 -9.55
N VAL A 94 -4.73 7.75 -8.28
CA VAL A 94 -5.55 8.22 -7.16
C VAL A 94 -5.88 9.71 -7.31
N MET A 95 -4.93 10.54 -7.76
CA MET A 95 -5.17 11.97 -8.04
C MET A 95 -6.22 12.15 -9.15
N ASP A 96 -6.15 11.40 -10.25
CA ASP A 96 -7.14 11.44 -11.33
C ASP A 96 -8.55 11.11 -10.85
N MET A 97 -8.69 10.19 -9.88
CA MET A 97 -9.98 9.87 -9.25
C MET A 97 -10.48 11.04 -8.39
N ILE A 98 -9.60 11.59 -7.56
CA ILE A 98 -9.92 12.70 -6.65
C ILE A 98 -10.32 13.95 -7.44
N ASP A 99 -9.78 14.14 -8.65
CA ASP A 99 -10.13 15.24 -9.57
C ASP A 99 -11.57 15.25 -10.07
N ILE A 100 -12.32 14.16 -9.85
CA ILE A 100 -13.77 14.12 -10.09
C ILE A 100 -14.53 14.86 -8.99
N LEU A 101 -13.99 14.94 -7.77
CA LEU A 101 -14.65 15.59 -6.65
C LEU A 101 -14.57 17.11 -6.76
N PRO A 102 -15.60 17.85 -6.32
CA PRO A 102 -15.60 19.30 -6.35
C PRO A 102 -14.39 19.89 -5.64
N GLN A 103 -13.74 20.87 -6.26
CA GLN A 103 -12.61 21.56 -5.68
C GLN A 103 -13.02 22.28 -4.38
N ASN A 104 -12.13 22.30 -3.39
CA ASN A 104 -12.35 22.92 -2.07
C ASN A 104 -13.50 22.30 -1.24
N SER A 105 -13.99 21.12 -1.63
CA SER A 105 -14.97 20.37 -0.84
C SER A 105 -14.31 19.65 0.34
N MET A 106 -15.11 19.39 1.39
CA MET A 106 -14.64 18.63 2.54
C MET A 106 -14.46 17.15 2.18
N GLU A 107 -15.32 16.63 1.30
CA GLU A 107 -15.25 15.31 0.68
C GLU A 107 -13.89 15.07 0.04
N ARG A 108 -13.45 16.00 -0.82
CA ARG A 108 -12.14 15.96 -1.46
C ARG A 108 -11.01 15.99 -0.43
N THR A 109 -11.06 16.94 0.50
CA THR A 109 -10.05 17.08 1.56
C THR A 109 -9.88 15.78 2.36
N VAL A 110 -10.98 15.16 2.78
CA VAL A 110 -10.95 13.90 3.53
C VAL A 110 -10.35 12.75 2.71
N VAL A 111 -10.71 12.63 1.42
CA VAL A 111 -10.20 11.59 0.53
C VAL A 111 -8.71 11.77 0.24
N GLU A 112 -8.24 13.01 0.03
CA GLU A 112 -6.82 13.34 -0.15
C GLU A 112 -6.01 12.96 1.10
N MET A 113 -6.43 13.42 2.28
CA MET A 113 -5.75 13.09 3.53
C MET A 113 -5.72 11.58 3.78
N ARG A 114 -6.77 10.86 3.36
CA ARG A 114 -6.84 9.41 3.52
C ARG A 114 -5.92 8.66 2.56
N HIS A 115 -5.96 9.00 1.28
CA HIS A 115 -5.40 8.15 0.22
C HIS A 115 -4.11 8.71 -0.40
N ILE A 116 -3.90 10.02 -0.39
CA ILE A 116 -2.65 10.66 -0.82
C ILE A 116 -1.69 10.81 0.37
N ASP A 117 -2.15 11.41 1.47
CA ASP A 117 -1.30 11.58 2.66
C ASP A 117 -1.16 10.29 3.48
N CYS A 118 -1.97 9.27 3.18
CA CYS A 118 -2.04 8.00 3.90
C CYS A 118 -2.30 8.17 5.41
N LYS A 119 -3.09 9.17 5.83
CA LYS A 119 -3.36 9.41 7.25
C LYS A 119 -4.41 8.44 7.79
N PRO A 120 -4.22 7.91 9.02
CA PRO A 120 -5.27 7.18 9.71
C PRO A 120 -6.42 8.14 10.10
N TRP A 121 -7.63 7.60 10.27
CA TRP A 121 -8.86 8.38 10.51
C TRP A 121 -8.75 9.33 11.70
N GLU A 122 -8.07 8.89 12.76
CA GLU A 122 -7.87 9.67 13.98
C GLU A 122 -7.04 10.93 13.71
N LYS A 123 -6.06 10.84 12.82
CA LYS A 123 -5.21 11.98 12.42
C LYS A 123 -5.94 12.92 11.47
N ILE A 124 -6.83 12.40 10.64
CA ILE A 124 -7.71 13.22 9.80
C ILE A 124 -8.66 14.02 10.70
N ALA A 125 -9.32 13.35 11.67
CA ALA A 125 -10.22 13.98 12.64
C ALA A 125 -9.58 15.12 13.42
N GLN A 126 -8.35 14.89 13.89
CA GLN A 126 -7.59 15.92 14.56
C GLN A 126 -7.29 17.11 13.64
N ALA A 127 -6.90 16.87 12.39
CA ALA A 127 -6.47 17.92 11.46
C ALA A 127 -7.62 18.77 10.92
N VAL A 128 -8.81 18.20 10.71
CA VAL A 128 -10.00 18.95 10.24
C VAL A 128 -10.91 19.41 11.39
N HIS A 129 -10.53 19.17 12.64
CA HIS A 129 -11.29 19.54 13.84
C HIS A 129 -12.73 19.01 13.86
N MET A 130 -12.93 17.77 13.44
CA MET A 130 -14.26 17.13 13.39
C MET A 130 -14.26 15.75 14.05
N SER A 131 -15.44 15.27 14.41
CA SER A 131 -15.62 13.90 14.88
C SER A 131 -15.35 12.89 13.77
N ARG A 132 -14.94 11.68 14.15
CA ARG A 132 -14.73 10.57 13.20
C ARG A 132 -16.00 10.26 12.40
N SER A 133 -17.16 10.28 13.03
CA SER A 133 -18.44 10.03 12.36
C SER A 133 -18.68 11.03 11.23
N ARG A 134 -18.46 12.33 11.48
CA ARG A 134 -18.65 13.38 10.48
C ARG A 134 -17.69 13.23 9.29
N ILE A 135 -16.46 12.80 9.54
CA ILE A 135 -15.49 12.49 8.47
C ILE A 135 -15.93 11.30 7.64
N PHE A 136 -16.47 10.25 8.28
CA PHE A 136 -17.03 9.12 7.56
C PHE A 136 -18.22 9.52 6.69
N ASP A 137 -19.04 10.48 7.12
CA ASP A 137 -20.14 11.00 6.31
C ASP A 137 -19.61 11.69 5.05
N TYR A 138 -18.61 12.58 5.17
CA TYR A 138 -17.93 13.20 4.01
C TYR A 138 -17.25 12.17 3.12
N TYR A 139 -16.58 11.16 3.69
CA TYR A 139 -15.96 10.10 2.90
C TYR A 139 -17.00 9.29 2.10
N ASN A 140 -18.13 8.95 2.72
CA ASN A 140 -19.21 8.24 2.04
C ASN A 140 -19.86 9.11 0.95
N ALA A 141 -20.08 10.40 1.21
CA ALA A 141 -20.58 11.34 0.20
C ALA A 141 -19.61 11.48 -0.99
N ALA A 142 -18.30 11.45 -0.73
CA ALA A 142 -17.28 11.42 -1.78
C ALA A 142 -17.43 10.16 -2.64
N LEU A 143 -17.55 8.97 -2.03
CA LEU A 143 -17.74 7.72 -2.76
C LEU A 143 -19.02 7.74 -3.60
N ASP A 144 -20.11 8.31 -3.09
CA ASP A 144 -21.38 8.40 -3.81
C ASP A 144 -21.25 9.34 -5.03
N THR A 145 -20.51 10.45 -4.88
CA THR A 145 -20.18 11.37 -5.98
C THR A 145 -19.32 10.69 -7.05
N LEU A 146 -18.31 9.92 -6.64
CA LEU A 146 -17.47 9.16 -7.56
C LEU A 146 -18.30 8.13 -8.33
N LEU A 147 -19.16 7.37 -7.65
CA LEU A 147 -19.99 6.35 -8.30
C LEU A 147 -20.99 6.95 -9.30
N ALA A 148 -21.49 8.16 -9.07
CA ALA A 148 -22.36 8.85 -10.02
C ALA A 148 -21.64 9.29 -11.31
N CYS A 149 -20.30 9.35 -11.32
CA CYS A 149 -19.51 9.80 -12.45
C CYS A 149 -19.11 8.64 -13.38
N LYS A 150 -19.49 8.72 -14.67
CA LYS A 150 -19.12 7.72 -15.68
C LYS A 150 -17.60 7.52 -15.83
N ARG A 151 -16.80 8.58 -15.60
CA ARG A 151 -15.33 8.52 -15.67
C ARG A 151 -14.75 7.54 -14.64
N THR A 152 -15.38 7.45 -13.46
CA THR A 152 -14.99 6.52 -12.40
C THR A 152 -15.02 5.08 -12.87
N GLY A 153 -16.12 4.65 -13.51
CA GLY A 153 -16.27 3.29 -14.01
C GLY A 153 -15.18 2.91 -15.01
N LYS A 154 -14.77 3.84 -15.89
CA LYS A 154 -13.67 3.62 -16.84
C LYS A 154 -12.34 3.41 -16.12
N LEU A 155 -11.97 4.32 -15.21
CA LEU A 155 -10.71 4.26 -14.48
C LEU A 155 -10.60 2.99 -13.63
N VAL A 156 -11.66 2.65 -12.90
CA VAL A 156 -11.71 1.44 -12.07
C VAL A 156 -11.68 0.18 -12.95
N GLY A 157 -12.42 0.15 -14.06
CA GLY A 157 -12.42 -0.98 -14.98
C GLY A 157 -11.03 -1.28 -15.57
N GLU A 158 -10.32 -0.25 -16.03
CA GLU A 158 -8.95 -0.37 -16.54
C GLU A 158 -7.98 -0.90 -15.47
N TYR A 159 -8.09 -0.40 -14.24
CA TYR A 159 -7.30 -0.87 -13.10
C TYR A 159 -7.58 -2.34 -12.76
N MET A 160 -8.85 -2.73 -12.65
CA MET A 160 -9.23 -4.10 -12.29
C MET A 160 -8.79 -5.09 -13.37
N ALA A 161 -8.96 -4.75 -14.65
CA ALA A 161 -8.49 -5.58 -15.77
C ALA A 161 -6.96 -5.72 -15.77
N GLY A 162 -6.22 -4.65 -15.45
CA GLY A 162 -4.76 -4.70 -15.28
C GLY A 162 -4.34 -5.62 -14.13
N LYS A 163 -5.07 -5.57 -13.01
CA LYS A 163 -4.81 -6.42 -11.85
C LYS A 163 -5.05 -7.90 -12.14
N GLU A 164 -6.07 -8.25 -12.92
CA GLU A 164 -6.35 -9.63 -13.31
C GLU A 164 -5.27 -10.22 -14.22
N LYS A 165 -4.75 -9.43 -15.16
CA LYS A 165 -3.63 -9.85 -16.03
C LYS A 165 -2.38 -10.17 -15.22
N ASN A 166 -2.06 -9.34 -14.22
CA ASN A 166 -0.89 -9.53 -13.35
C ASN A 166 -1.02 -10.70 -12.36
N LYS A 167 -2.20 -11.32 -12.22
CA LYS A 167 -2.38 -12.54 -11.40
C LYS A 167 -2.12 -13.83 -12.19
N HIS A 168 -2.19 -13.78 -13.52
CA HIS A 168 -2.10 -14.94 -14.41
C HIS A 168 -0.77 -15.00 -15.19
N GLY A 169 0.11 -14.02 -15.03
CA GLY A 169 1.49 -14.02 -15.54
C GLY A 169 2.47 -14.16 -14.39
#